data_AF-A0A950BUD1-F1
#
_entry.id   AF-A0A950BUD1-F1
#
_cell.length_a   1.000
_cell.length_b   1.000
_cell.length_c   1.000
_cell.angle_alpha   90.00
_cell.angle_beta   90.00
_cell.angle_gamma   90.00
#
_symmetry.space_group_name_H-M   'P 1'
#
loop_
_entity.id
_entity.type
_entity.pdbx_description
1 polymer ?
#
loop_
_entity_poly.entity_id
_entity_poly.type
_entity_poly.pdbx_seq_one_letter_code
_entity_poly.pdbx_strand_id
1 'polypeptide(L)'
;NLAAADPKKITYSYQPGHEVSPVMTAEALVSRQLLGWPRNHPALIKGAGRVAAHLESTQQRNIYYCYYATQLLHNLKNKDWERWNLRVREELIKTQVKDDTCAGGSWDPSHPSPDHWGGIAGRLFQTSLSVLTLEVYYRYLPLYRTADSEGLEAAAAEPGNKKK
;
A
#
# COMPACT_ATOMS: atom_id res chain seq x y z
N ASN A 1 0.47 22.97 6.88
CA ASN A 1 -0.25 21.73 6.47
C ASN A 1 -0.46 21.79 4.94
N LEU A 2 0.64 21.75 4.16
CA LEU A 2 0.71 22.14 2.74
C LEU A 2 0.65 20.96 1.75
N ALA A 3 0.10 19.81 2.16
CA ALA A 3 0.00 18.67 1.25
C ALA A 3 -0.92 18.99 0.08
N ALA A 4 -0.50 18.67 -1.14
CA ALA A 4 -1.31 18.81 -2.34
C ALA A 4 -2.40 17.72 -2.33
N ALA A 5 -3.56 18.08 -1.75
CA ALA A 5 -4.66 17.16 -1.48
C ALA A 5 -5.99 17.80 -1.80
N ASP A 6 -7.02 16.98 -2.03
CA ASP A 6 -8.38 17.48 -2.03
C ASP A 6 -8.74 18.07 -0.64
N PRO A 7 -9.77 18.92 -0.53
CA PRO A 7 -10.12 19.56 0.75
C PRO A 7 -10.38 18.57 1.90
N LYS A 8 -10.75 17.33 1.56
CA LYS A 8 -11.05 16.26 2.51
C LYS A 8 -9.87 15.34 2.81
N LYS A 9 -8.70 15.58 2.19
CA LYS A 9 -7.46 14.80 2.34
C LYS A 9 -7.62 13.30 2.02
N ILE A 10 -8.52 12.99 1.08
CA ILE A 10 -8.83 11.66 0.56
C ILE A 10 -7.90 11.32 -0.61
N THR A 11 -7.67 12.27 -1.51
CA THR A 11 -6.84 12.09 -2.71
C THR A 11 -5.76 13.14 -2.78
N TYR A 12 -4.62 12.78 -3.36
CA TYR A 12 -3.41 13.59 -3.38
C TYR A 12 -2.82 13.69 -4.79
N SER A 13 -2.11 14.79 -5.02
CA SER A 13 -1.30 15.05 -6.21
C SER A 13 0.16 15.31 -5.79
N TYR A 14 1.07 15.36 -6.76
CA TYR A 14 2.48 15.61 -6.47
C TYR A 14 2.71 17.06 -5.98
N GLN A 15 2.03 18.02 -6.62
CA GLN A 15 2.13 19.45 -6.32
C GLN A 15 0.75 20.12 -6.37
N PRO A 16 0.54 21.24 -5.64
CA PRO A 16 -0.70 21.99 -5.72
C PRO A 16 -1.02 22.40 -7.16
N GLY A 17 -2.28 22.24 -7.58
CA GLY A 17 -2.71 22.53 -8.95
C GLY A 17 -2.50 21.40 -9.96
N HIS A 18 -1.77 20.33 -9.60
CA HIS A 18 -1.64 19.14 -10.44
C HIS A 18 -2.82 18.18 -10.23
N GLU A 19 -3.09 17.36 -11.24
CA GLU A 19 -4.08 16.30 -11.16
C GLU A 19 -3.75 15.30 -10.05
N VAL A 20 -4.80 14.81 -9.38
CA VAL A 20 -4.67 13.75 -8.39
C VAL A 20 -4.27 12.45 -9.08
N SER A 21 -3.41 11.68 -8.43
CA SER A 21 -3.04 10.35 -8.94
C SER A 21 -3.20 9.27 -7.87
N PRO A 22 -3.52 8.03 -8.28
CA PRO A 22 -3.57 6.89 -7.36
C PRO A 22 -2.25 6.67 -6.63
N VAL A 23 -1.13 6.91 -7.32
CA VAL A 23 0.23 6.76 -6.79
C VAL A 23 0.50 7.75 -5.67
N MET A 24 0.29 9.05 -5.93
CA MET A 24 0.48 10.09 -4.92
C MET A 24 -0.51 9.94 -3.77
N THR A 25 -1.72 9.47 -4.06
CA THR A 25 -2.71 9.14 -3.02
C THR A 25 -2.23 8.01 -2.12
N ALA A 26 -1.70 6.92 -2.69
CA ALA A 26 -1.16 5.81 -1.90
C ALA A 26 0.02 6.26 -1.02
N GLU A 27 1.01 6.95 -1.60
CA GLU A 27 2.20 7.45 -0.91
C GLU A 27 1.85 8.41 0.24
N ALA A 28 0.98 9.38 -0.03
CA ALA A 28 0.56 10.35 0.96
C ALA A 28 -0.24 9.70 2.10
N LEU A 29 -1.10 8.72 1.80
CA LEU A 29 -1.86 8.01 2.83
C LEU A 29 -0.98 7.10 3.69
N VAL A 30 0.04 6.44 3.13
CA VAL A 30 1.07 5.76 3.95
C VAL A 30 1.74 6.76 4.88
N SER A 31 2.12 7.93 4.37
CA SER A 31 2.68 9.00 5.20
C SER A 31 1.72 9.44 6.31
N ARG A 32 0.42 9.51 6.03
CA ARG A 32 -0.59 9.80 7.06
C ARG A 32 -0.66 8.72 8.14
N GLN A 33 -0.58 7.44 7.77
CA GLN A 33 -0.54 6.33 8.74
C GLN A 33 0.69 6.45 9.64
N LEU A 34 1.86 6.72 9.06
CA LEU A 34 3.12 6.91 9.80
C LEU A 34 3.09 8.15 10.72
N LEU A 35 2.38 9.21 10.31
CA LEU A 35 2.16 10.41 11.12
C LEU A 35 1.00 10.27 12.13
N GLY A 36 0.49 9.06 12.35
CA GLY A 36 -0.43 8.75 13.45
C GLY A 36 -1.92 8.82 13.11
N TRP A 37 -2.33 8.85 11.83
CA TRP A 37 -3.75 8.68 11.50
C TRP A 37 -4.24 7.29 11.93
N PRO A 38 -5.33 7.20 12.71
CA PRO A 38 -5.88 5.92 13.13
C PRO A 38 -6.45 5.15 11.93
N ARG A 39 -6.50 3.82 12.01
CA ARG A 39 -7.04 2.95 10.93
C ARG A 39 -8.46 3.34 10.50
N ASN A 40 -9.27 3.81 11.45
CA ASN A 40 -10.65 4.20 11.21
C ASN A 40 -10.82 5.64 10.71
N HIS A 41 -9.73 6.38 10.44
CA HIS A 41 -9.81 7.76 9.97
C HIS A 41 -10.62 7.81 8.64
N PRO A 42 -11.73 8.57 8.55
CA PRO A 42 -12.65 8.49 7.41
C PRO A 42 -12.00 8.76 6.05
N ALA A 43 -11.08 9.74 5.99
CA ALA A 43 -10.35 10.05 4.76
C ALA A 43 -9.37 8.95 4.35
N LEU A 44 -8.80 8.23 5.33
CA LEU A 44 -7.88 7.12 5.08
C LEU A 44 -8.64 5.95 4.44
N ILE A 45 -9.76 5.54 5.05
CA ILE A 45 -10.60 4.45 4.52
C ILE A 45 -11.06 4.79 3.10
N LYS A 46 -11.60 6.00 2.90
CA LYS A 46 -12.12 6.40 1.59
C LYS A 46 -11.03 6.52 0.53
N GLY A 47 -9.85 7.03 0.90
CA GLY A 47 -8.71 7.12 0.00
C GLY A 47 -8.13 5.76 -0.36
N ALA A 48 -7.99 4.86 0.62
CA ALA A 48 -7.55 3.49 0.42
C ALA A 48 -8.52 2.70 -0.47
N GLY A 49 -9.83 2.88 -0.31
CA GLY A 49 -10.83 2.28 -1.21
C GLY A 49 -10.67 2.76 -2.66
N ARG A 50 -10.32 4.03 -2.89
CA ARG A 50 -10.02 4.56 -4.24
C ARG A 50 -8.74 3.94 -4.82
N VAL A 51 -7.70 3.78 -4.01
CA VAL A 51 -6.45 3.11 -4.40
C VAL A 51 -6.73 1.65 -4.77
N ALA A 52 -7.47 0.91 -3.94
CA ALA A 52 -7.83 -0.47 -4.21
C ALA A 52 -8.64 -0.62 -5.51
N ALA A 53 -9.68 0.21 -5.69
CA ALA A 53 -10.51 0.19 -6.90
C ALA A 53 -9.73 0.53 -8.17
N HIS A 54 -8.72 1.42 -8.09
CA HIS A 54 -7.92 1.76 -9.26
C HIS A 54 -7.17 0.54 -9.83
N LEU A 55 -6.66 -0.36 -8.98
CA LEU A 55 -6.00 -1.58 -9.46
C LEU A 55 -6.95 -2.45 -10.29
N GLU A 56 -8.21 -2.56 -9.89
CA GLU A 56 -9.24 -3.31 -10.64
C GLU A 56 -9.48 -2.70 -12.03
N SER A 57 -9.36 -1.38 -12.16
CA SER A 57 -9.61 -0.65 -13.42
C SER A 57 -8.42 -0.56 -14.38
N THR A 58 -7.18 -0.73 -13.90
CA THR A 58 -5.98 -0.52 -14.74
C THR A 58 -5.25 -1.81 -15.08
N GLN A 59 -4.73 -1.87 -16.31
CA GLN A 59 -3.78 -2.88 -16.76
C GLN A 59 -2.34 -2.34 -16.82
N GLN A 60 -2.11 -1.08 -16.44
CA GLN A 60 -0.79 -0.47 -16.48
C GLN A 60 0.11 -1.09 -15.38
N ARG A 61 1.29 -1.56 -15.79
CA ARG A 61 2.35 -1.93 -14.84
C ARG A 61 2.97 -0.68 -14.25
N ASN A 62 2.93 -0.59 -12.93
CA ASN A 62 3.57 0.49 -12.19
C ASN A 62 4.03 -0.04 -10.84
N ILE A 63 5.27 -0.52 -10.77
CA ILE A 63 5.81 -1.14 -9.56
C ILE A 63 5.94 -0.14 -8.40
N TYR A 64 6.19 1.13 -8.72
CA TYR A 64 6.23 2.22 -7.73
C TYR A 64 4.86 2.40 -7.06
N TYR A 65 3.79 2.37 -7.85
CA TYR A 65 2.44 2.34 -7.33
C TYR A 65 2.17 1.10 -6.48
N CYS A 66 2.51 -0.08 -7.01
CA CYS A 66 2.30 -1.35 -6.31
C CYS A 66 2.97 -1.35 -4.93
N TYR A 67 4.19 -0.84 -4.83
CA TYR A 67 4.93 -0.74 -3.57
C TYR A 67 4.20 0.10 -2.51
N TYR A 68 3.72 1.30 -2.84
CA TYR A 68 3.02 2.14 -1.85
C TYR A 68 1.61 1.66 -1.54
N ALA A 69 0.86 1.23 -2.55
CA ALA A 69 -0.50 0.73 -2.34
C ALA A 69 -0.50 -0.57 -1.51
N THR A 70 0.49 -1.44 -1.71
CA THR A 70 0.69 -2.65 -0.91
C THR A 70 0.91 -2.30 0.57
N GLN A 71 1.76 -1.32 0.87
CA GLN A 71 1.96 -0.85 2.25
C GLN A 71 0.69 -0.27 2.86
N LEU A 72 0.01 0.63 2.14
CA LEU A 72 -1.22 1.27 2.60
C LEU A 72 -2.27 0.25 3.01
N LEU A 73 -2.55 -0.71 2.12
CA LEU A 73 -3.62 -1.69 2.31
C LEU A 73 -3.22 -2.75 3.34
N HIS A 74 -1.96 -3.21 3.34
CA HIS A 74 -1.44 -4.11 4.37
C HIS A 74 -1.62 -3.53 5.78
N ASN A 75 -1.39 -2.23 5.94
CA ASN A 75 -1.55 -1.55 7.23
C ASN A 75 -3.01 -1.48 7.69
N LEU A 76 -3.98 -1.49 6.76
CA LEU A 76 -5.42 -1.46 7.04
C LEU A 76 -6.01 -2.86 7.33
N LYS A 77 -5.43 -3.93 6.77
CA LYS A 77 -5.86 -5.32 6.99
C LYS A 77 -7.36 -5.58 6.76
N ASN A 78 -7.95 -4.92 5.75
CA ASN A 78 -9.36 -5.07 5.39
C ASN A 78 -9.53 -5.99 4.16
N LYS A 79 -10.76 -6.13 3.64
CA LYS A 79 -11.06 -6.95 2.45
C LYS A 79 -10.33 -6.48 1.18
N ASP A 80 -10.02 -5.19 1.08
CA ASP A 80 -9.28 -4.65 -0.06
C ASP A 80 -7.85 -5.18 -0.07
N TRP A 81 -7.24 -5.32 1.12
CA TRP A 81 -5.92 -5.94 1.26
C TRP A 81 -5.89 -7.36 0.73
N GLU A 82 -6.85 -8.21 1.11
CA GLU A 82 -6.88 -9.61 0.70
C GLU A 82 -6.91 -9.75 -0.84
N ARG A 83 -7.78 -8.97 -1.50
CA ARG A 83 -7.92 -8.95 -2.96
C ARG A 83 -6.67 -8.40 -3.64
N TRP A 84 -6.18 -7.26 -3.15
CA TRP A 84 -4.99 -6.59 -3.67
C TRP A 84 -3.78 -7.52 -3.62
N ASN A 85 -3.53 -8.07 -2.44
CA ASN A 85 -2.36 -8.85 -2.14
C ASN A 85 -2.26 -10.11 -3.01
N LEU A 86 -3.38 -10.84 -3.13
CA LEU A 86 -3.42 -12.02 -4.00
C LEU A 86 -3.00 -11.64 -5.42
N ARG A 87 -3.62 -10.60 -6.00
CA ARG A 87 -3.31 -10.18 -7.37
C ARG A 87 -1.86 -9.75 -7.56
N VAL A 88 -1.36 -8.84 -6.72
CA VAL A 88 0.01 -8.31 -6.87
C VAL A 88 1.06 -9.40 -6.62
N ARG A 89 0.88 -10.24 -5.61
CA ARG A 89 1.81 -11.33 -5.29
C ARG A 89 1.89 -12.33 -6.43
N GLU A 90 0.76 -12.82 -6.91
CA GLU A 90 0.74 -13.83 -7.99
C GLU A 90 1.36 -13.27 -9.28
N GLU A 91 1.07 -12.02 -9.64
CA GLU A 91 1.68 -11.39 -10.82
C GLU A 91 3.20 -11.22 -10.67
N LEU A 92 3.70 -10.81 -9.50
CA LEU A 92 5.15 -10.71 -9.27
C LEU A 92 5.84 -12.08 -9.32
N ILE A 93 5.27 -13.11 -8.69
CA ILE A 93 5.84 -14.47 -8.73
C ILE A 93 5.84 -15.03 -10.16
N LYS A 94 4.75 -14.78 -10.91
CA LYS A 94 4.60 -15.23 -12.29
C LYS A 94 5.60 -14.56 -13.23
N THR A 95 5.89 -13.27 -13.03
CA THR A 95 6.72 -12.46 -13.92
C THR A 95 8.19 -12.38 -13.53
N GLN A 96 8.58 -13.02 -12.42
CA GLN A 96 9.99 -13.15 -12.05
C GLN A 96 10.73 -13.96 -13.13
N VAL A 97 11.92 -13.50 -13.52
CA VAL A 97 12.80 -14.20 -14.45
C VAL A 97 13.33 -15.47 -13.77
N LYS A 98 13.18 -16.63 -14.43
CA LYS A 98 13.53 -17.96 -13.88
C LYS A 98 14.61 -18.68 -14.69
N ASP A 99 15.30 -17.97 -15.58
CA ASP A 99 16.43 -18.53 -16.32
C ASP A 99 17.71 -18.49 -15.49
N ASP A 100 18.73 -19.22 -15.95
CA ASP A 100 20.05 -19.29 -15.31
C ASP A 100 20.98 -18.15 -15.77
N THR A 101 20.43 -17.04 -16.29
CA THR A 101 21.23 -15.89 -16.73
C THR A 101 21.51 -14.94 -15.57
N CYS A 102 22.28 -13.88 -15.82
CA CYS A 102 22.47 -12.80 -14.84
C CYS A 102 21.16 -12.07 -14.46
N ALA A 103 20.09 -12.24 -15.25
CA ALA A 103 18.78 -11.70 -14.95
C ALA A 103 17.91 -12.64 -14.09
N GLY A 104 18.34 -13.88 -13.85
CA GLY A 104 17.64 -14.84 -12.99
C GLY A 104 17.29 -14.25 -11.62
N GLY A 105 16.05 -14.41 -11.20
CA GLY A 105 15.51 -13.86 -9.95
C GLY A 105 15.08 -12.39 -9.99
N SER A 106 15.35 -11.67 -11.09
CA SER A 106 14.97 -10.26 -11.28
C SER A 106 13.57 -10.08 -11.89
N TRP A 107 13.14 -8.83 -12.04
CA TRP A 107 11.94 -8.46 -12.79
C TRP A 107 12.28 -7.58 -13.98
N ASP A 108 11.74 -7.93 -15.14
CA ASP A 108 11.98 -7.19 -16.37
C ASP A 108 11.14 -5.89 -16.43
N PRO A 109 11.77 -4.73 -16.71
CA PRO A 109 11.06 -3.45 -16.82
C PRO A 109 10.21 -3.33 -18.09
N SER A 110 10.47 -4.12 -19.12
CA SER A 110 9.81 -4.07 -20.44
C SER A 110 8.84 -5.24 -20.67
N HIS A 111 9.03 -6.36 -19.98
CA HIS A 111 8.19 -7.56 -20.12
C HIS A 111 7.45 -7.93 -18.83
N PRO A 112 6.18 -8.40 -18.89
CA PRO A 112 5.41 -8.73 -20.11
C PRO A 112 4.85 -7.52 -20.87
N SER A 113 4.83 -6.35 -20.24
CA SER A 113 4.53 -5.05 -20.86
C SER A 113 5.41 -3.97 -20.21
N PRO A 114 5.64 -2.80 -20.82
CA PRO A 114 6.47 -1.78 -20.19
C PRO A 114 5.90 -1.31 -18.84
N ASP A 115 6.74 -1.30 -17.80
CA ASP A 115 6.44 -0.61 -16.55
C ASP A 115 6.53 0.90 -16.74
N HIS A 116 5.62 1.64 -16.12
CA HIS A 116 5.52 3.09 -16.20
C HIS A 116 6.85 3.81 -15.92
N TRP A 117 7.64 3.30 -14.97
CA TRP A 117 8.96 3.87 -14.61
C TRP A 117 10.12 3.01 -15.11
N GLY A 118 9.86 1.80 -15.61
CA GLY A 118 10.88 0.83 -16.00
C GLY A 118 11.85 1.34 -17.06
N GLY A 119 11.38 2.12 -18.02
CA GLY A 119 12.22 2.68 -19.09
C GLY A 119 13.27 3.69 -18.60
N ILE A 120 13.00 4.40 -17.50
CA ILE A 120 13.91 5.40 -16.92
C ILE A 120 14.72 4.78 -15.77
N ALA A 121 14.09 3.98 -14.92
CA ALA A 121 14.69 3.49 -13.68
C ALA A 121 15.38 2.12 -13.81
N GLY A 122 15.03 1.35 -14.84
CA GLY A 122 15.70 0.10 -15.19
C GLY A 122 15.42 -1.10 -14.27
N ARG A 123 16.09 -2.21 -14.56
CA ARG A 123 15.89 -3.52 -13.91
C ARG A 123 16.17 -3.52 -12.42
N LEU A 124 17.18 -2.75 -11.97
CA LEU A 124 17.54 -2.69 -10.54
C LEU A 124 16.42 -2.07 -9.72
N PHE A 125 15.83 -0.98 -10.20
CA PHE A 125 14.66 -0.35 -9.58
C PHE A 125 13.47 -1.29 -9.54
N GLN A 126 13.15 -1.90 -10.69
CA GLN A 126 12.05 -2.85 -10.81
C GLN A 126 12.21 -4.01 -9.82
N THR A 127 13.40 -4.58 -9.75
CA THR A 127 13.70 -5.73 -8.88
C THR A 127 13.64 -5.33 -7.41
N SER A 128 14.27 -4.22 -7.04
CA SER A 128 14.25 -3.73 -5.66
C SER A 128 12.82 -3.52 -5.16
N LEU A 129 11.98 -2.83 -5.93
CA LEU A 129 10.60 -2.58 -5.51
C LEU A 129 9.73 -3.84 -5.54
N SER A 130 9.95 -4.77 -6.48
CA SER A 130 9.27 -6.07 -6.47
C SER A 130 9.57 -6.86 -5.20
N VAL A 131 10.85 -6.94 -4.80
CA VAL A 131 11.27 -7.62 -3.57
C VAL A 131 10.64 -6.94 -2.35
N LEU A 132 10.77 -5.61 -2.24
CA LEU A 132 10.19 -4.86 -1.12
C LEU A 132 8.66 -4.98 -1.03
N THR A 133 7.98 -5.13 -2.18
CA THR A 133 6.54 -5.37 -2.23
C THR A 133 6.18 -6.75 -1.69
N LEU A 134 6.95 -7.79 -2.04
CA LEU A 134 6.75 -9.16 -1.54
C LEU A 134 7.10 -9.31 -0.05
N GLU A 135 8.03 -8.50 0.45
CA GLU A 135 8.50 -8.53 1.85
C GLU A 135 7.59 -7.76 2.83
N VAL A 136 6.49 -7.18 2.38
CA VAL A 136 5.61 -6.33 3.20
C VAL A 136 5.20 -6.97 4.53
N TYR A 137 5.07 -8.30 4.57
CA TYR A 137 4.71 -9.08 5.76
C TYR A 137 5.78 -9.11 6.86
N TYR A 138 7.06 -9.03 6.45
CA TYR A 138 8.21 -9.26 7.33
C TYR A 138 8.85 -7.96 7.76
N ARG A 139 8.75 -6.92 6.94
CA ARG A 139 9.49 -5.67 7.12
C ARG A 139 8.88 -4.74 8.17
N TYR A 140 7.56 -4.79 8.38
CA TYR A 140 6.87 -3.84 9.24
C TYR A 140 6.34 -4.51 10.50
N LEU A 141 6.89 -4.10 11.65
CA LEU A 141 6.18 -4.25 12.93
C LEU A 141 4.77 -3.65 12.74
N PRO A 142 3.69 -4.31 13.23
CA PRO A 142 2.34 -3.82 13.04
C PRO A 142 2.22 -2.37 13.52
N LEU A 143 2.04 -1.44 12.58
CA LEU A 143 2.07 0.00 12.86
C LEU A 143 1.05 0.45 13.90
N TYR A 144 -0.02 -0.32 14.08
CA TYR A 144 -1.11 -0.01 15.00
C TYR A 144 -1.12 -0.84 16.29
N ARG A 145 -0.02 -1.58 16.58
CA ARG A 145 0.04 -2.50 17.74
C ARG A 145 -0.16 -1.80 19.10
N THR A 146 0.05 -0.49 19.19
CA THR A 146 -0.06 0.30 20.43
C THR A 146 -1.39 1.04 20.58
N ALA A 147 -2.11 1.35 19.50
CA ALA A 147 -3.39 2.06 19.56
C ALA A 147 -4.59 1.11 19.70
N ASP A 148 -4.50 -0.10 19.15
CA ASP A 148 -5.58 -1.10 19.22
C ASP A 148 -5.61 -1.83 20.57
N SER A 149 -4.47 -1.92 21.28
CA SER A 149 -4.35 -2.60 22.57
C SER A 149 -5.03 -1.85 23.72
N GLU A 150 -5.00 -0.51 23.71
CA GLU A 150 -5.68 0.29 24.75
C GLU A 150 -7.21 0.14 24.70
N GLY A 151 -7.78 -0.08 23.51
CA GLY A 151 -9.22 -0.33 23.35
C GLY A 151 -9.67 -1.73 23.79
N LEU A 152 -8.79 -2.73 23.69
CA LEU A 152 -9.07 -4.09 24.17
C LEU A 152 -8.88 -4.23 25.69
N GLU A 153 -7.89 -3.55 26.28
CA GLU A 153 -7.70 -3.57 27.74
C GLU A 153 -8.80 -2.81 28.48
N ALA A 154 -9.29 -1.69 27.93
CA ALA A 154 -10.40 -0.93 28.51
C ALA A 154 -11.73 -1.73 28.51
N ALA A 155 -11.96 -2.58 27.50
CA ALA A 155 -13.15 -3.43 27.43
C ALA A 155 -13.09 -4.67 28.35
N ALA A 156 -11.89 -5.09 28.75
CA ALA A 156 -11.68 -6.24 29.63
C ALA A 156 -11.76 -5.90 31.13
N ALA A 157 -11.81 -4.61 31.49
CA ALA A 157 -11.66 -4.13 32.86
C ALA A 157 -12.97 -3.92 33.66
N GLU A 158 -14.15 -4.26 33.13
CA GLU A 158 -15.40 -4.22 33.92
C GLU A 158 -15.90 -5.62 34.32
N PRO A 159 -15.72 -5.99 35.60
CA PRO A 159 -16.75 -6.74 36.30
C PRO A 159 -17.07 -6.05 37.64
N GLY A 160 -18.17 -5.31 37.67
CA GLY A 160 -18.63 -4.55 38.84
C GLY A 160 -20.11 -4.76 39.17
N ASN A 161 -20.40 -5.84 39.90
CA ASN A 161 -21.32 -5.86 41.03
C ASN A 161 -22.84 -5.62 40.81
N LYS A 162 -23.65 -6.69 40.87
CA LYS A 162 -25.02 -6.61 41.45
C LYS A 162 -25.33 -7.82 42.35
N LYS A 163 -25.13 -7.55 43.64
CA LYS A 163 -25.77 -8.07 44.86
C LYS A 163 -27.02 -8.95 44.66
N LYS A 164 -27.05 -10.08 45.38
CA LYS A 164 -28.20 -10.52 46.20
C LYS A 164 -27.69 -10.97 47.55
#